data_AF-A0A7X8ZXR2-F1
#
_entry.id   AF-A0A7X8ZXR2-F1
#
_cell.length_a   1.000
_cell.length_b   1.000
_cell.length_c   1.000
_cell.angle_alpha   90.00
_cell.angle_beta   90.00
_cell.angle_gamma   90.00
#
_symmetry.space_group_name_H-M   'P 1'
#
loop_
_entity.id
_entity.type
_entity.pdbx_description
1 polymer ?
#
loop_
_entity_poly.entity_id
_entity_poly.type
_entity_poly.pdbx_seq_one_letter_code
_entity_poly.pdbx_strand_id
1 'polypeptide(L)'
;PGYASIAINGAEAIDIEHDNRGHGLAKFTLSDQGKHIFPEIASRDTSFVMYYEGPVLINAPDTINYTTFATMESDVHEEGGAPTNMTNAKPFFTGNSYGSGRVFSTIAHPEATPGMRWLIPRMVRWTLELEYIEYSDNAVRPALFEKEILYTIDMLKREAACFNTFLYGTVEEKIEALDWLEETVSWSAKRWVQGLLFDASPIVRARAAEYIANSEFTHYLPDLKVALKNEKDENTKETFSSAIRYMEEI
;
A
#
# COMPACT_ATOMS: atom_id res chain seq x y z
N PRO A 1 -4.54 23.62 -14.17
CA PRO A 1 -5.67 22.74 -13.75
C PRO A 1 -5.88 22.88 -12.24
N GLY A 2 -7.07 23.29 -11.81
CA GLY A 2 -7.34 23.65 -10.41
C GLY A 2 -7.86 22.47 -9.61
N TYR A 3 -6.97 21.69 -9.01
CA TYR A 3 -7.36 20.81 -7.92
C TYR A 3 -8.14 21.61 -6.88
N ALA A 4 -9.26 21.06 -6.41
CA ALA A 4 -9.89 21.59 -5.21
C ALA A 4 -8.86 21.46 -4.07
N SER A 5 -8.33 22.59 -3.63
CA SER A 5 -7.26 22.66 -2.66
C SER A 5 -7.63 23.62 -1.55
N ILE A 6 -7.31 23.22 -0.32
CA ILE A 6 -7.39 24.07 0.87
C ILE A 6 -6.07 24.84 1.11
N ALA A 7 -5.03 24.60 0.30
CA ALA A 7 -3.77 25.33 0.28
C ALA A 7 -3.07 25.45 1.65
N ILE A 8 -2.96 24.35 2.40
CA ILE A 8 -2.37 24.35 3.76
C ILE A 8 -0.98 23.71 3.86
N ASN A 9 -0.44 23.15 2.77
CA ASN A 9 0.81 22.37 2.83
C ASN A 9 2.00 22.99 2.07
N GLY A 10 1.82 24.12 1.38
CA GLY A 10 2.89 24.78 0.62
C GLY A 10 3.36 24.05 -0.64
N ALA A 11 2.64 23.00 -1.06
CA ALA A 11 2.94 22.27 -2.29
C ALA A 11 1.88 22.54 -3.36
N GLU A 12 2.29 22.51 -4.62
CA GLU A 12 1.38 22.46 -5.76
C GLU A 12 1.61 21.18 -6.57
N ALA A 13 0.53 20.67 -7.15
CA ALA A 13 0.59 19.52 -8.03
C ALA A 13 0.89 19.98 -9.47
N ILE A 14 1.83 19.32 -10.12
CA ILE A 14 2.10 19.46 -11.55
C ILE A 14 1.61 18.21 -12.29
N ASP A 15 1.55 18.32 -13.62
CA ASP A 15 1.29 17.18 -14.51
C ASP A 15 -0.03 16.45 -14.24
N ILE A 16 -1.06 17.24 -13.89
CA ILE A 16 -2.40 16.79 -13.51
C ILE A 16 -3.08 16.07 -14.69
N GLU A 17 -2.73 16.47 -15.92
CA GLU A 17 -3.19 15.83 -17.16
C GLU A 17 -2.82 14.34 -17.27
N HIS A 18 -1.80 13.88 -16.53
CA HIS A 18 -1.32 12.50 -16.53
C HIS A 18 -1.43 11.86 -15.14
N ASP A 19 -2.47 12.18 -14.36
CA ASP A 19 -2.62 11.60 -13.01
C ASP A 19 -2.80 10.08 -13.02
N ASN A 20 -3.37 9.52 -14.09
CA ASN A 20 -3.42 8.07 -14.33
C ASN A 20 -2.07 7.50 -14.84
N ARG A 21 -0.94 7.98 -14.32
CA ARG A 21 0.43 7.60 -14.72
C ARG A 21 0.83 6.18 -14.34
N GLY A 22 0.09 5.55 -13.45
CA GLY A 22 0.30 4.16 -13.03
C GLY A 22 0.40 4.00 -11.52
N HIS A 23 0.73 2.77 -11.13
CA HIS A 23 0.76 2.35 -9.74
C HIS A 23 1.69 1.16 -9.51
N GLY A 24 1.99 0.90 -8.23
CA GLY A 24 2.80 -0.22 -7.80
C GLY A 24 3.58 0.03 -6.51
N LEU A 25 4.46 -0.91 -6.14
CA LEU A 25 5.42 -0.73 -5.07
C LEU A 25 6.57 0.17 -5.53
N ALA A 26 6.48 1.44 -5.16
CA ALA A 26 7.46 2.47 -5.45
C ALA A 26 8.55 2.55 -4.37
N LYS A 27 9.74 2.95 -4.81
CA LYS A 27 10.93 3.22 -4.00
C LYS A 27 10.86 4.61 -3.40
N PHE A 28 11.29 4.72 -2.15
CA PHE A 28 11.57 6.00 -1.53
C PHE A 28 12.79 5.93 -0.60
N THR A 29 13.41 7.08 -0.41
CA THR A 29 14.50 7.29 0.55
C THR A 29 14.04 8.27 1.63
N LEU A 30 14.59 8.13 2.85
CA LEU A 30 14.33 9.07 3.94
C LEU A 30 15.39 10.17 3.97
N SER A 31 14.94 11.42 4.16
CA SER A 31 15.85 12.50 4.57
C SER A 31 16.31 12.29 6.01
N ASP A 32 17.29 13.05 6.48
CA ASP A 32 17.74 12.96 7.87
C ASP A 32 16.60 13.24 8.85
N GLN A 33 15.72 14.20 8.55
CA GLN A 33 14.53 14.43 9.37
C GLN A 33 13.53 13.27 9.29
N GLY A 34 13.34 12.68 8.10
CA GLY A 34 12.51 11.48 7.93
C GLY A 34 12.99 10.30 8.79
N LYS A 35 14.31 10.10 8.88
CA LYS A 35 14.92 9.06 9.72
C LYS A 35 14.62 9.25 11.22
N HIS A 36 14.48 10.49 11.68
CA HIS A 36 14.07 10.75 13.07
C HIS A 36 12.58 10.43 13.31
N ILE A 37 11.73 10.57 12.29
CA ILE A 37 10.30 10.26 12.38
C ILE A 37 10.07 8.73 12.28
N PHE A 38 10.83 8.06 11.42
CA PHE A 38 10.69 6.64 11.08
C PHE A 38 11.99 5.84 11.39
N PRO A 39 12.42 5.76 12.67
CA PRO A 39 13.62 5.05 13.07
C PRO A 39 13.65 3.57 12.65
N GLU A 40 12.49 2.93 12.55
CA GLU A 40 12.35 1.51 12.17
C GLU A 40 12.86 1.18 10.76
N ILE A 41 12.88 2.19 9.88
CA ILE A 41 13.40 2.08 8.51
C ILE A 41 14.58 3.03 8.25
N ALA A 42 15.10 3.70 9.28
CA ALA A 42 16.12 4.74 9.14
C ALA A 42 17.48 4.21 8.64
N SER A 43 17.79 2.95 8.91
CA SER A 43 19.02 2.30 8.44
C SER A 43 18.91 1.73 7.03
N ARG A 44 17.72 1.74 6.42
CA ARG A 44 17.51 1.27 5.06
C ARG A 44 17.93 2.34 4.08
N ASP A 45 18.70 1.96 3.08
CA ASP A 45 19.03 2.85 1.96
C ASP A 45 17.76 3.17 1.15
N THR A 46 16.98 2.14 0.84
CA THR A 46 15.70 2.26 0.12
C THR A 46 14.60 1.48 0.82
N SER A 47 13.40 2.06 0.82
CA SER A 47 12.17 1.42 1.29
C SER A 47 11.12 1.39 0.18
N PHE A 48 10.12 0.52 0.32
CA PHE A 48 9.09 0.31 -0.68
C PHE A 48 7.71 0.52 -0.08
N VAL A 49 6.84 1.21 -0.82
CA VAL A 49 5.45 1.42 -0.44
C VAL A 49 4.59 1.59 -1.68
N MET A 50 3.33 1.20 -1.57
CA MET A 50 2.36 1.35 -2.65
C MET A 50 2.20 2.83 -3.02
N TYR A 51 2.24 3.11 -4.31
CA TYR A 51 1.88 4.38 -4.93
C TYR A 51 0.78 4.10 -5.96
N TYR A 52 -0.23 4.96 -6.02
CA TYR A 52 -1.34 4.82 -6.96
C TYR A 52 -1.79 6.20 -7.44
N GLU A 53 -1.43 6.59 -8.67
CA GLU A 53 -1.95 7.81 -9.32
C GLU A 53 -1.82 9.09 -8.46
N GLY A 54 -0.83 9.16 -7.57
CA GLY A 54 -0.67 10.25 -6.60
C GLY A 54 -0.08 11.51 -7.24
N PRO A 55 -0.41 12.72 -6.76
CA PRO A 55 0.05 13.96 -7.40
C PRO A 55 1.57 14.10 -7.38
N VAL A 56 2.13 14.71 -8.42
CA VAL A 56 3.54 15.12 -8.45
C VAL A 56 3.68 16.47 -7.77
N LEU A 57 4.30 16.50 -6.59
CA LEU A 57 4.40 17.71 -5.78
C LEU A 57 5.66 18.51 -6.11
N ILE A 58 5.53 19.83 -6.20
CA ILE A 58 6.64 20.79 -6.17
C ILE A 58 6.35 21.88 -5.13
N ASN A 59 7.36 22.70 -4.84
CA ASN A 59 7.15 23.91 -4.04
C ASN A 59 6.17 24.84 -4.76
N ALA A 60 5.07 25.16 -4.10
CA ALA A 60 4.20 26.23 -4.58
C ALA A 60 4.91 27.59 -4.40
N PRO A 61 4.64 28.59 -5.26
CA PRO A 61 5.05 29.97 -5.03
C PRO A 61 4.20 30.62 -3.91
N ASP A 62 4.27 30.06 -2.70
CA ASP A 62 3.51 30.45 -1.51
C ASP A 62 4.45 30.80 -0.33
N THR A 63 3.89 31.33 0.74
CA THR A 63 4.53 31.65 2.02
C THR A 63 4.72 30.43 2.92
N ILE A 64 3.98 29.34 2.68
CA ILE A 64 4.09 28.09 3.43
C ILE A 64 5.26 27.29 2.88
N ASN A 65 6.25 27.01 3.72
CA ASN A 65 7.33 26.09 3.40
C ASN A 65 7.07 24.73 4.05
N TYR A 66 7.29 23.65 3.31
CA TYR A 66 7.30 22.31 3.86
C TYR A 66 8.73 21.76 3.95
N THR A 67 8.90 20.78 4.82
CA THR A 67 10.09 19.94 4.83
C THR A 67 9.78 18.61 4.17
N THR A 68 10.68 18.15 3.30
CA THR A 68 10.61 16.81 2.71
C THR A 68 11.20 15.80 3.68
N PHE A 69 10.39 14.83 4.11
CA PHE A 69 10.81 13.72 4.96
C PHE A 69 11.19 12.49 4.15
N ALA A 70 10.62 12.32 2.96
CA ALA A 70 10.96 11.25 2.05
C ALA A 70 10.93 11.73 0.60
N THR A 71 11.80 11.13 -0.23
CA THR A 71 11.91 11.41 -1.66
C THR A 71 11.48 10.18 -2.44
N MET A 72 10.67 10.40 -3.48
CA MET A 72 10.25 9.38 -4.44
C MET A 72 11.43 9.07 -5.35
N GLU A 73 11.88 7.82 -5.39
CA GLU A 73 13.01 7.40 -6.23
C GLU A 73 12.55 6.65 -7.49
N SER A 74 11.29 6.19 -7.50
CA SER A 74 10.68 5.58 -8.67
C SER A 74 10.26 6.64 -9.69
N ASP A 75 10.36 6.27 -10.96
CA ASP A 75 9.81 7.04 -12.08
C ASP A 75 8.60 6.28 -12.64
N VAL A 76 7.42 6.49 -12.04
CA VAL A 76 6.16 5.85 -12.44
C VAL A 76 5.56 6.55 -13.65
N HIS A 77 5.45 5.83 -14.76
CA HIS A 77 4.97 6.32 -16.07
C HIS A 77 4.44 5.20 -16.99
N GLU A 78 4.05 4.07 -16.42
CA GLU A 78 3.62 2.87 -17.14
C GLU A 78 2.24 3.04 -17.82
N GLU A 79 1.45 3.99 -17.34
CA GLU A 79 0.10 4.29 -17.81
C GLU A 79 -0.07 5.77 -18.18
N GLY A 80 -1.23 6.11 -18.74
CA GLY A 80 -1.63 7.51 -18.97
C GLY A 80 -0.84 8.28 -20.04
N GLY A 81 0.23 7.70 -20.60
CA GLY A 81 1.15 8.42 -21.49
C GLY A 81 2.01 9.45 -20.75
N ALA A 82 2.23 9.24 -19.45
CA ALA A 82 2.99 10.15 -18.61
C ALA A 82 4.44 10.29 -19.10
N PRO A 83 5.05 11.49 -18.99
CA PRO A 83 6.44 11.68 -19.36
C PRO A 83 7.38 10.92 -18.41
N THR A 84 8.49 10.41 -18.95
CA THR A 84 9.57 9.88 -18.12
C THR A 84 10.21 10.98 -17.27
N ASN A 85 10.76 10.60 -16.13
CA ASN A 85 11.45 11.42 -15.14
C ASN A 85 10.58 12.50 -14.47
N MET A 86 9.31 12.17 -14.26
CA MET A 86 8.35 13.11 -13.65
C MET A 86 8.18 12.92 -12.15
N THR A 87 8.12 11.66 -11.69
CA THR A 87 7.84 11.33 -10.29
C THR A 87 9.11 11.15 -9.46
N ASN A 88 10.24 10.82 -10.08
CA ASN A 88 11.51 10.65 -9.38
C ASN A 88 12.09 11.97 -8.87
N ALA A 89 12.84 11.89 -7.77
CA ALA A 89 13.42 13.02 -7.05
C ALA A 89 12.37 14.06 -6.59
N LYS A 90 11.11 13.64 -6.39
CA LYS A 90 10.03 14.49 -5.89
C LYS A 90 9.70 14.22 -4.42
N PRO A 91 9.12 15.19 -3.71
CA PRO A 91 8.65 14.96 -2.35
C PRO A 91 7.62 13.84 -2.30
N PHE A 92 7.86 12.89 -1.41
CA PHE A 92 7.00 11.73 -1.20
C PHE A 92 6.25 11.81 0.12
N PHE A 93 6.98 12.21 1.17
CA PHE A 93 6.42 12.65 2.44
C PHE A 93 6.86 14.07 2.72
N THR A 94 5.93 14.92 3.11
CA THR A 94 6.22 16.30 3.52
C THR A 94 5.51 16.64 4.82
N GLY A 95 6.05 17.65 5.52
CA GLY A 95 5.31 18.26 6.60
C GLY A 95 5.66 19.72 6.82
N ASN A 96 4.68 20.46 7.33
CA ASN A 96 4.77 21.88 7.63
C ASN A 96 3.92 22.22 8.84
N SER A 97 4.08 23.46 9.32
CA SER A 97 3.13 24.06 10.26
C SER A 97 2.10 24.89 9.49
N TYR A 98 0.87 24.93 9.98
CA TYR A 98 -0.18 25.81 9.47
C TYR A 98 -1.12 26.21 10.61
N GLY A 99 -1.24 27.52 10.87
CA GLY A 99 -1.92 28.02 12.07
C GLY A 99 -1.26 27.49 13.35
N SER A 100 -2.07 26.93 14.25
CA SER A 100 -1.59 26.30 15.49
C SER A 100 -1.31 24.80 15.37
N GLY A 101 -1.39 24.23 14.16
CA GLY A 101 -1.24 22.80 13.93
C GLY A 101 -0.10 22.46 12.98
N ARG A 102 0.12 21.17 12.80
CA ARG A 102 1.01 20.61 11.78
C ARG A 102 0.20 19.91 10.71
N VAL A 103 0.77 19.81 9.51
CA VAL A 103 0.21 19.09 8.37
C VAL A 103 1.27 18.12 7.90
N PHE A 104 0.90 16.84 7.77
CA PHE A 104 1.72 15.82 7.12
C PHE A 104 1.03 15.45 5.81
N SER A 105 1.74 15.50 4.68
CA SER A 105 1.24 15.06 3.38
C SER A 105 2.02 13.83 2.92
N THR A 106 1.30 12.86 2.35
CA THR A 106 1.87 11.66 1.74
C THR A 106 1.19 11.44 0.40
N ILE A 107 1.98 11.11 -0.63
CA ILE A 107 1.45 10.65 -1.94
C ILE A 107 1.49 9.12 -2.07
N ALA A 108 1.96 8.43 -1.02
CA ALA A 108 1.97 6.99 -0.91
C ALA A 108 0.72 6.45 -0.21
N HIS A 109 0.55 5.13 -0.31
CA HIS A 109 -0.47 4.34 0.36
C HIS A 109 0.12 3.30 1.35
N PRO A 110 0.72 3.72 2.48
CA PRO A 110 1.15 2.78 3.52
C PRO A 110 0.03 1.89 4.04
N GLU A 111 -1.21 2.37 4.05
CA GLU A 111 -2.40 1.62 4.46
C GLU A 111 -2.70 0.42 3.56
N ALA A 112 -2.20 0.43 2.32
CA ALA A 112 -2.32 -0.64 1.34
C ALA A 112 -1.00 -1.40 1.13
N THR A 113 -0.02 -1.18 2.00
CA THR A 113 1.29 -1.82 1.92
C THR A 113 1.51 -2.71 3.15
N PRO A 114 1.44 -4.04 2.99
CA PRO A 114 1.70 -4.97 4.08
C PRO A 114 3.06 -4.69 4.75
N GLY A 115 3.09 -4.69 6.09
CA GLY A 115 4.29 -4.41 6.87
C GLY A 115 4.67 -2.93 6.99
N MET A 116 3.94 -2.02 6.33
CA MET A 116 4.20 -0.57 6.34
C MET A 116 3.03 0.27 6.87
N ARG A 117 1.90 -0.34 7.24
CA ARG A 117 0.70 0.36 7.73
C ARG A 117 0.94 1.20 8.98
N TRP A 118 1.91 0.81 9.81
CA TRP A 118 2.35 1.52 11.01
C TRP A 118 2.88 2.95 10.72
N LEU A 119 3.25 3.25 9.47
CA LEU A 119 3.62 4.60 9.06
C LEU A 119 2.47 5.59 9.30
N ILE A 120 1.21 5.18 9.08
CA ILE A 120 0.04 6.07 9.25
C ILE A 120 -0.10 6.57 10.70
N PRO A 121 -0.19 5.72 11.74
CA PRO A 121 -0.23 6.21 13.11
C PRO A 121 1.04 6.98 13.48
N ARG A 122 2.21 6.65 12.92
CA ARG A 122 3.44 7.44 13.16
C ARG A 122 3.32 8.86 12.61
N MET A 123 2.80 9.03 11.40
CA MET A 123 2.52 10.33 10.79
C MET A 123 1.49 11.12 11.63
N VAL A 124 0.44 10.47 12.14
CA VAL A 124 -0.55 11.11 13.03
C VAL A 124 0.09 11.59 14.33
N ARG A 125 0.96 10.79 14.96
CA ARG A 125 1.68 11.20 16.17
C ARG A 125 2.62 12.36 15.91
N TRP A 126 3.30 12.38 14.77
CA TRP A 126 4.01 13.58 14.32
C TRP A 126 3.02 14.74 14.21
N THR A 127 1.94 14.65 13.45
CA THR A 127 0.98 15.77 13.32
C THR A 127 0.49 16.33 14.66
N LEU A 128 0.28 15.48 15.66
CA LEU A 128 -0.25 15.83 16.99
C LEU A 128 0.80 16.16 18.05
N GLU A 129 2.09 16.19 17.72
CA GLU A 129 3.18 16.41 18.71
C GLU A 129 3.18 15.37 19.85
N LEU A 130 2.79 14.14 19.54
CA LEU A 130 2.81 13.04 20.49
C LEU A 130 4.16 12.31 20.48
N GLU A 131 4.54 11.78 21.64
CA GLU A 131 5.70 10.89 21.79
C GLU A 131 5.59 9.71 20.84
N TYR A 132 6.69 9.31 20.20
CA TYR A 132 6.73 8.10 19.39
C TYR A 132 6.73 6.86 20.27
N ILE A 133 5.90 5.89 19.87
CA ILE A 133 5.81 4.59 20.54
C ILE A 133 6.41 3.54 19.63
N GLU A 134 6.93 2.49 20.25
CA GLU A 134 7.28 1.27 19.57
C GLU A 134 6.01 0.56 19.07
N TYR A 135 6.09 0.01 17.86
CA TYR A 135 5.07 -0.85 17.28
C TYR A 135 5.55 -2.30 17.34
N SER A 136 4.62 -3.26 17.29
CA SER A 136 4.99 -4.67 17.32
C SER A 136 5.77 -5.07 16.06
N ASP A 137 6.64 -6.07 16.20
CA ASP A 137 7.35 -6.68 15.06
C ASP A 137 6.38 -7.27 14.02
N ASN A 138 5.16 -7.64 14.43
CA ASN A 138 4.11 -8.10 13.51
C ASN A 138 3.58 -6.96 12.62
N ALA A 139 3.56 -5.72 13.11
CA ALA A 139 3.12 -4.56 12.34
C ALA A 139 4.25 -3.94 11.50
N VAL A 140 5.49 -3.99 11.99
CA VAL A 140 6.66 -3.37 11.35
C VAL A 140 7.45 -4.41 10.57
N ARG A 141 7.10 -4.61 9.30
CA ARG A 141 7.72 -5.64 8.44
C ARG A 141 8.25 -5.06 7.12
N PRO A 142 9.17 -4.07 7.16
CA PRO A 142 9.69 -3.41 5.96
C PRO A 142 10.52 -4.33 5.05
N ALA A 143 10.91 -5.51 5.53
CA ALA A 143 11.64 -6.51 4.76
C ALA A 143 10.73 -7.43 3.91
N LEU A 144 9.40 -7.28 3.97
CA LEU A 144 8.50 -8.02 3.09
C LEU A 144 8.74 -7.69 1.60
N PHE A 145 9.20 -6.47 1.31
CA PHE A 145 9.48 -6.02 -0.03
C PHE A 145 10.90 -5.44 -0.12
N GLU A 146 11.67 -5.96 -1.07
CA GLU A 146 13.06 -5.55 -1.33
C GLU A 146 13.28 -5.13 -2.78
N LYS A 147 12.21 -5.10 -3.59
CA LYS A 147 12.26 -4.74 -5.01
C LYS A 147 11.07 -3.88 -5.40
N GLU A 148 11.31 -3.04 -6.40
CA GLU A 148 10.29 -2.24 -7.05
C GLU A 148 9.39 -3.13 -7.91
N ILE A 149 8.09 -2.82 -7.91
CA ILE A 149 7.10 -3.47 -8.75
C ILE A 149 6.20 -2.38 -9.31
N LEU A 150 6.40 -1.98 -10.56
CA LEU A 150 5.54 -1.03 -11.25
C LEU A 150 4.68 -1.77 -12.28
N TYR A 151 3.37 -1.54 -12.24
CA TYR A 151 2.43 -2.28 -13.09
C TYR A 151 2.53 -1.82 -14.54
N THR A 152 3.09 -2.69 -15.36
CA THR A 152 3.08 -2.50 -16.81
C THR A 152 1.70 -2.81 -17.41
N ILE A 153 1.46 -2.32 -18.62
CA ILE A 153 0.24 -2.64 -19.39
C ILE A 153 -0.02 -4.15 -19.48
N ASP A 154 1.03 -4.96 -19.64
CA ASP A 154 0.87 -6.42 -19.72
C ASP A 154 0.57 -7.06 -18.37
N MET A 155 1.10 -6.51 -17.28
CA MET A 155 0.70 -6.90 -15.92
C MET A 155 -0.77 -6.56 -15.67
N LEU A 156 -1.26 -5.40 -16.11
CA LEU A 156 -2.66 -5.01 -15.95
C LEU A 156 -3.61 -5.93 -16.73
N LYS A 157 -3.23 -6.34 -17.94
CA LYS A 157 -3.97 -7.37 -18.69
C LYS A 157 -4.00 -8.70 -17.95
N ARG A 158 -2.87 -9.12 -17.36
CA ARG A 158 -2.80 -10.34 -16.56
C ARG A 158 -3.65 -10.24 -15.29
N GLU A 159 -3.62 -9.11 -14.60
CA GLU A 159 -4.45 -8.85 -13.42
C GLU A 159 -5.94 -8.97 -13.77
N ALA A 160 -6.38 -8.32 -14.85
CA ALA A 160 -7.76 -8.44 -15.32
C ALA A 160 -8.13 -9.89 -15.70
N ALA A 161 -7.20 -10.66 -16.26
CA ALA A 161 -7.40 -12.07 -16.56
C ALA A 161 -7.55 -12.92 -15.29
N CYS A 162 -6.75 -12.67 -14.24
CA CYS A 162 -6.86 -13.34 -12.95
C CYS A 162 -8.27 -13.22 -12.35
N PHE A 163 -8.90 -12.05 -12.47
CA PHE A 163 -10.27 -11.86 -11.97
C PHE A 163 -11.32 -12.66 -12.75
N ASN A 164 -11.11 -12.87 -14.05
CA ASN A 164 -11.94 -13.82 -14.82
C ASN A 164 -11.69 -15.27 -14.37
N THR A 165 -10.44 -15.63 -14.10
CA THR A 165 -10.05 -16.96 -13.58
C THR A 165 -10.73 -17.27 -12.24
N PHE A 166 -10.88 -16.30 -11.35
CA PHE A 166 -11.61 -16.49 -10.09
C PHE A 166 -13.06 -16.95 -10.28
N LEU A 167 -13.71 -16.51 -11.36
CA LEU A 167 -15.09 -16.86 -11.67
C LEU A 167 -15.21 -18.20 -12.40
N TYR A 168 -14.30 -18.49 -13.33
CA TYR A 168 -14.49 -19.57 -14.32
C TYR A 168 -13.34 -20.58 -14.40
N GLY A 169 -12.22 -20.33 -13.75
CA GLY A 169 -11.03 -21.18 -13.83
C GLY A 169 -11.10 -22.43 -12.97
N THR A 170 -10.17 -23.35 -13.22
CA THR A 170 -9.97 -24.55 -12.39
C THR A 170 -9.38 -24.17 -11.03
N VAL A 171 -9.32 -25.15 -10.12
CA VAL A 171 -8.70 -24.96 -8.81
C VAL A 171 -7.24 -24.50 -8.95
N GLU A 172 -6.47 -25.15 -9.82
CA GLU A 172 -5.06 -24.87 -10.06
C GLU A 172 -4.86 -23.46 -10.63
N GLU A 173 -5.68 -23.08 -11.61
CA GLU A 173 -5.62 -21.74 -12.21
C GLU A 173 -5.96 -20.64 -11.21
N LYS A 174 -6.91 -20.88 -10.30
CA LYS A 174 -7.26 -19.92 -9.24
C LYS A 174 -6.13 -19.75 -8.23
N ILE A 175 -5.46 -20.84 -7.84
CA ILE A 175 -4.31 -20.78 -6.94
C ILE A 175 -3.17 -19.99 -7.61
N GLU A 176 -2.85 -20.29 -8.87
CA GLU A 176 -1.82 -19.53 -9.62
C GLU A 176 -2.17 -18.04 -9.71
N ALA A 177 -3.45 -17.72 -9.94
CA ALA A 177 -3.92 -16.34 -9.97
C ALA A 177 -3.79 -15.64 -8.61
N LEU A 178 -4.12 -16.33 -7.50
CA LEU A 178 -3.92 -15.80 -6.15
C LEU A 178 -2.45 -15.55 -5.85
N ASP A 179 -1.58 -16.50 -6.18
CA ASP A 179 -0.12 -16.40 -5.99
C ASP A 179 0.44 -15.21 -6.76
N TRP A 180 0.13 -15.10 -8.04
CA TRP A 180 0.64 -14.02 -8.86
C TRP A 180 0.17 -12.64 -8.38
N LEU A 181 -1.11 -12.50 -8.01
CA LEU A 181 -1.67 -11.23 -7.52
C LEU A 181 -1.05 -10.82 -6.17
N GLU A 182 -0.76 -11.77 -5.28
CA GLU A 182 -0.10 -11.49 -4.01
C GLU A 182 1.38 -11.12 -4.23
N GLU A 183 2.11 -11.88 -5.04
CA GLU A 183 3.52 -11.63 -5.36
C GLU A 183 3.73 -10.26 -6.05
N THR A 184 2.74 -9.80 -6.80
CA THR A 184 2.78 -8.50 -7.49
C THR A 184 2.13 -7.38 -6.71
N VAL A 185 1.54 -7.66 -5.54
CA VAL A 185 0.90 -6.68 -4.65
C VAL A 185 -0.23 -5.92 -5.36
N SER A 186 -1.13 -6.69 -5.98
CA SER A 186 -2.29 -6.14 -6.69
C SER A 186 -3.15 -5.23 -5.81
N TRP A 187 -3.27 -3.97 -6.23
CA TRP A 187 -4.16 -2.99 -5.59
C TRP A 187 -5.63 -3.40 -5.68
N SER A 188 -6.00 -3.99 -6.82
CA SER A 188 -7.38 -4.34 -7.18
C SER A 188 -7.85 -5.63 -6.52
N ALA A 189 -6.95 -6.56 -6.21
CA ALA A 189 -7.27 -7.89 -5.68
C ALA A 189 -8.05 -7.86 -4.37
N LYS A 190 -7.92 -6.80 -3.55
CA LYS A 190 -8.73 -6.62 -2.34
C LYS A 190 -10.23 -6.77 -2.59
N ARG A 191 -10.72 -6.32 -3.76
CA ARG A 191 -12.15 -6.41 -4.13
C ARG A 191 -12.62 -7.82 -4.50
N TRP A 192 -11.70 -8.75 -4.70
CA TRP A 192 -11.99 -10.06 -5.27
C TRP A 192 -11.72 -11.21 -4.30
N VAL A 193 -10.60 -11.13 -3.55
CA VAL A 193 -10.11 -12.24 -2.72
C VAL A 193 -11.13 -12.68 -1.64
N GLN A 194 -11.92 -11.76 -1.10
CA GLN A 194 -12.95 -12.07 -0.09
C GLN A 194 -14.00 -13.07 -0.61
N GLY A 195 -14.39 -13.00 -1.88
CA GLY A 195 -15.35 -13.94 -2.45
C GLY A 195 -14.84 -15.39 -2.46
N LEU A 196 -13.53 -15.57 -2.56
CA LEU A 196 -12.90 -16.89 -2.63
C LEU A 196 -12.79 -17.59 -1.27
N LEU A 197 -13.05 -16.90 -0.15
CA LEU A 197 -13.28 -17.54 1.15
C LEU A 197 -14.46 -18.51 1.14
N PHE A 198 -15.32 -18.45 0.12
CA PHE A 198 -16.51 -19.29 -0.05
C PHE A 198 -16.47 -20.11 -1.34
N ASP A 199 -15.29 -20.26 -1.96
CA ASP A 199 -15.11 -21.11 -3.13
C ASP A 199 -15.50 -22.57 -2.83
N ALA A 200 -15.94 -23.32 -3.84
CA ALA A 200 -16.31 -24.72 -3.68
C ALA A 200 -15.12 -25.59 -3.21
N SER A 201 -13.89 -25.20 -3.57
CA SER A 201 -12.68 -25.93 -3.28
C SER A 201 -12.03 -25.51 -1.95
N PRO A 202 -11.79 -26.44 -1.00
CA PRO A 202 -11.18 -26.12 0.30
C PRO A 202 -9.77 -25.51 0.18
N ILE A 203 -8.98 -25.93 -0.81
CA ILE A 203 -7.63 -25.40 -1.01
C ILE A 203 -7.66 -23.95 -1.53
N VAL A 204 -8.63 -23.59 -2.36
CA VAL A 204 -8.83 -22.20 -2.83
C VAL A 204 -9.24 -21.31 -1.67
N ARG A 205 -10.16 -21.79 -0.83
CA ARG A 205 -10.56 -21.07 0.40
C ARG A 205 -9.37 -20.82 1.32
N ALA A 206 -8.58 -21.86 1.61
CA ALA A 206 -7.38 -21.75 2.45
C ALA A 206 -6.40 -20.71 1.90
N ARG A 207 -6.10 -20.79 0.59
CA ARG A 207 -5.17 -19.85 -0.05
C ARG A 207 -5.67 -18.41 -0.05
N ALA A 208 -6.98 -18.20 -0.23
CA ALA A 208 -7.59 -16.88 -0.15
C ALA A 208 -7.47 -16.28 1.26
N ALA A 209 -7.59 -17.09 2.31
CA ALA A 209 -7.37 -16.63 3.69
C ALA A 209 -5.92 -16.26 3.97
N GLU A 210 -4.97 -17.03 3.44
CA GLU A 210 -3.54 -16.70 3.51
C GLU A 210 -3.26 -15.37 2.82
N TYR A 211 -3.79 -15.15 1.61
CA TYR A 211 -3.64 -13.87 0.91
C TYR A 211 -4.21 -12.72 1.77
N ILE A 212 -5.44 -12.85 2.26
CA ILE A 212 -6.07 -11.81 3.11
C ILE A 212 -5.20 -11.47 4.33
N ALA A 213 -4.64 -12.48 4.99
CA ALA A 213 -3.75 -12.28 6.14
C ALA A 213 -2.41 -11.65 5.73
N ASN A 214 -1.74 -12.20 4.73
CA ASN A 214 -0.43 -11.73 4.25
C ASN A 214 -0.50 -10.29 3.72
N SER A 215 -1.60 -9.93 3.09
CA SER A 215 -1.86 -8.57 2.61
C SER A 215 -2.48 -7.64 3.66
N GLU A 216 -2.64 -8.12 4.89
CA GLU A 216 -3.16 -7.37 6.03
C GLU A 216 -4.51 -6.69 5.73
N PHE A 217 -5.39 -7.38 4.99
CA PHE A 217 -6.74 -6.88 4.70
C PHE A 217 -7.64 -7.05 5.93
N THR A 218 -7.32 -6.34 7.01
CA THR A 218 -7.96 -6.49 8.33
C THR A 218 -9.46 -6.17 8.33
N HIS A 219 -9.94 -5.45 7.32
CA HIS A 219 -11.37 -5.23 7.11
C HIS A 219 -12.14 -6.53 6.78
N TYR A 220 -11.46 -7.60 6.35
CA TYR A 220 -12.03 -8.93 6.12
C TYR A 220 -11.88 -9.90 7.30
N LEU A 221 -11.40 -9.45 8.46
CA LEU A 221 -11.40 -10.25 9.68
C LEU A 221 -12.80 -10.80 10.05
N PRO A 222 -13.89 -10.03 9.94
CA PRO A 222 -15.24 -10.56 10.16
C PRO A 222 -15.60 -11.69 9.18
N ASP A 223 -15.26 -11.55 7.90
CA ASP A 223 -15.52 -12.54 6.86
C ASP A 223 -14.77 -13.85 7.12
N LEU A 224 -13.50 -13.77 7.53
CA LEU A 224 -12.71 -14.95 7.92
C LEU A 224 -13.33 -15.70 9.10
N LYS A 225 -13.81 -14.98 10.13
CA LYS A 225 -14.52 -15.59 11.27
C LYS A 225 -15.81 -16.29 10.84
N VAL A 226 -16.54 -15.71 9.90
CA VAL A 226 -17.76 -16.32 9.32
C VAL A 226 -17.40 -17.55 8.49
N ALA A 227 -16.34 -17.49 7.67
CA ALA A 227 -15.87 -18.60 6.87
C ALA A 227 -15.43 -19.78 7.76
N LEU A 228 -14.65 -19.54 8.82
CA LEU A 228 -14.26 -20.55 9.81
C LEU A 228 -15.43 -21.25 10.46
N LYS A 229 -16.47 -20.52 10.84
CA LYS A 229 -17.67 -21.11 11.45
C LYS A 229 -18.38 -22.11 10.53
N ASN A 230 -18.29 -21.92 9.22
CA ASN A 230 -18.98 -22.74 8.22
C ASN A 230 -18.06 -23.77 7.54
N GLU A 231 -16.75 -23.70 7.77
CA GLU A 231 -15.77 -24.59 7.17
C GLU A 231 -15.93 -26.01 7.69
N LYS A 232 -15.76 -26.99 6.80
CA LYS A 232 -15.87 -28.42 7.09
C LYS A 232 -14.54 -29.16 6.91
N ASP A 233 -13.65 -28.66 6.05
CA ASP A 233 -12.31 -29.19 5.87
C ASP A 233 -11.41 -28.78 7.04
N GLU A 234 -10.83 -29.76 7.73
CA GLU A 234 -10.05 -29.53 8.94
C GLU A 234 -8.73 -28.79 8.66
N ASN A 235 -8.10 -29.00 7.50
CA ASN A 235 -6.88 -28.27 7.14
C ASN A 235 -7.21 -26.80 6.85
N THR A 236 -8.28 -26.53 6.10
CA THR A 236 -8.74 -25.16 5.85
C THR A 236 -9.16 -24.45 7.13
N LYS A 237 -9.77 -25.13 8.11
CA LYS A 237 -10.06 -24.56 9.43
C LYS A 237 -8.80 -24.10 10.17
N GLU A 238 -7.73 -24.89 10.12
CA GLU A 238 -6.47 -24.51 10.75
C GLU A 238 -5.87 -23.28 10.06
N THR A 239 -5.87 -23.24 8.72
CA THR A 239 -5.42 -22.06 7.96
C THR A 239 -6.22 -20.81 8.32
N PHE A 240 -7.56 -20.91 8.38
CA PHE A 240 -8.42 -19.80 8.80
C PHE A 240 -8.13 -19.35 10.23
N SER A 241 -7.95 -20.30 11.15
CA SER A 241 -7.64 -20.00 12.56
C SER A 241 -6.30 -19.30 12.71
N SER A 242 -5.29 -19.72 11.93
CA SER A 242 -3.98 -19.08 11.87
C SER A 242 -4.07 -17.65 11.31
N ALA A 243 -4.77 -17.48 10.18
CA ALA A 243 -5.00 -16.18 9.55
C ALA A 243 -5.72 -15.20 10.50
N ILE A 244 -6.76 -15.66 11.20
CA ILE A 244 -7.49 -14.87 12.20
C ILE A 244 -6.58 -14.45 13.35
N ARG A 245 -5.83 -15.40 13.92
CA ARG A 245 -4.91 -15.11 15.04
C ARG A 245 -3.87 -14.06 14.64
N TYR A 246 -3.26 -14.24 13.48
CA TYR A 246 -2.31 -13.28 12.95
C TYR A 246 -2.93 -11.87 12.80
N MET A 247 -4.12 -11.77 12.21
CA MET A 247 -4.78 -10.48 11.99
C MET A 247 -5.28 -9.81 13.28
N GLU A 248 -5.48 -10.56 14.37
CA GLU A 248 -5.82 -10.00 15.68
C GLU A 248 -4.61 -9.42 16.42
N GLU A 249 -3.40 -9.72 15.95
CA GLU A 249 -2.12 -9.28 16.54
C GLU A 249 -1.46 -8.09 15.81
N ILE A 250 -2.06 -7.59 14.72
CA ILE A 250 -1.55 -6.47 13.89
C ILE A 250 -2.38 -5.19 13.98
#